data_AF-A0A026WUM2-F1
#
_entry.id   AF-A0A026WUM2-F1
#
_cell.length_a   1.000
_cell.length_b   1.000
_cell.length_c   1.000
_cell.angle_alpha   90.00
_cell.angle_beta   90.00
_cell.angle_gamma   90.00
#
_symmetry.space_group_name_H-M   'P 1'
#
loop_
_entity.id
_entity.type
_entity.pdbx_description
1 polymer ?
#
loop_
_entity_poly.entity_id
_entity_poly.type
_entity_poly.pdbx_seq_one_letter_code
_entity_poly.pdbx_strand_id
1 'polypeptide(L)'
;MQLIRQQLYKSQQQEVRYKKRIATLTTILRALKQKNLLSLEELDIVENFSELNKTLLNGQIRKTKKLRIPRLYAPELRRFALTLHYYSPRAYNYVRKQLNNCLPHAKTLSTWYTSVEGEPGINSAALEMIKRHVKNASYQLIGTLMFDEMAIRQHLEYSSDVTYGHVDFGQNVENDILLAREALVFCVVCINVNWKIPIAYYLINGITHYIQSLQLQLSSNESVKLLDLKKLGFLGFLISIQSLLTSFEEICQKEYILTYIPTYKFSQDHIEMLFSVIRSHGGYNNNPTVKQFKSAFRKILIHDELSTPSTGNCIPLEEIPILNVSSKKNNRCS
;
A
#
# COMPACT_ATOMS: atom_id res chain seq x y z
N MET A 1 -1.48 38.83 -18.70
CA MET A 1 -0.12 39.42 -18.60
C MET A 1 0.10 40.26 -17.34
N GLN A 2 -0.74 41.25 -17.01
CA GLN A 2 -0.55 42.11 -15.82
C GLN A 2 -0.67 41.38 -14.46
N LEU A 3 -1.64 40.47 -14.31
CA LEU A 3 -1.81 39.68 -13.08
C LEU A 3 -0.62 38.75 -12.79
N ILE A 4 -0.07 38.12 -13.82
CA ILE A 4 1.12 37.25 -13.72
C ILE A 4 2.34 38.07 -13.32
N ARG A 5 2.54 39.28 -13.90
CA ARG A 5 3.62 40.20 -13.48
C ARG A 5 3.47 40.66 -12.03
N GLN A 6 2.25 40.95 -11.57
CA GLN A 6 2.03 41.31 -10.16
C GLN A 6 2.29 40.15 -9.20
N GLN A 7 1.92 38.92 -9.56
CA GLN A 7 2.25 37.73 -8.77
C GLN A 7 3.76 37.48 -8.73
N LEU A 8 4.45 37.62 -9.87
CA LEU A 8 5.90 37.51 -9.96
C LEU A 8 6.60 38.52 -9.06
N TYR A 9 6.16 39.78 -9.08
CA TYR A 9 6.72 40.86 -8.27
C TYR A 9 6.49 40.65 -6.76
N LYS A 10 5.30 40.18 -6.36
CA LYS A 10 5.04 39.80 -4.96
C LYS A 10 5.93 38.64 -4.51
N SER A 11 6.11 37.63 -5.37
CA SER A 11 6.96 36.47 -5.09
C SER A 11 8.43 36.87 -4.92
N GLN A 12 8.94 37.73 -5.82
CA GLN A 12 10.30 38.29 -5.72
C GLN A 12 10.51 39.11 -4.44
N GLN A 13 9.54 39.93 -4.04
CA GLN A 13 9.62 40.65 -2.77
C GLN A 13 9.63 39.72 -1.56
N GLN A 14 8.88 38.63 -1.62
CA GLN A 14 8.86 37.60 -0.58
C GLN A 14 10.22 36.89 -0.50
N GLU A 15 10.83 36.58 -1.64
CA GLU A 15 12.16 35.98 -1.73
C GLU A 15 13.25 36.89 -1.12
N VAL A 16 13.21 38.20 -1.42
CA VAL A 16 14.15 39.17 -0.81
C VAL A 16 13.97 39.23 0.72
N ARG A 17 12.74 39.19 1.21
CA ARG A 17 12.46 39.15 2.67
C ARG A 17 12.97 37.86 3.32
N TYR A 18 12.80 36.71 2.65
CA TYR A 18 13.34 35.45 3.13
C TYR A 18 14.87 35.45 3.16
N LYS A 19 15.54 35.94 2.10
CA LYS A 19 17.01 36.07 2.05
C LYS A 19 17.55 36.95 3.18
N LYS A 20 16.92 38.10 3.44
CA LYS A 20 17.31 38.96 4.58
C LYS A 20 17.16 38.24 5.91
N ARG A 21 16.05 37.54 6.13
CA ARG A 21 15.80 36.80 7.37
C ARG A 21 16.78 35.63 7.57
N ILE A 22 17.15 34.93 6.49
CA ILE A 22 18.20 33.90 6.52
C ILE A 22 19.54 34.51 6.90
N ALA A 23 19.92 35.67 6.34
CA ALA A 23 21.14 36.37 6.71
C ALA A 23 21.17 36.79 8.19
N THR A 24 20.04 37.24 8.74
CA THR A 24 19.95 37.57 10.18
C THR A 24 20.07 36.32 11.05
N LEU A 25 19.35 35.25 10.70
CA LEU A 25 19.38 33.98 11.44
C LEU A 25 20.77 33.34 11.43
N THR A 26 21.46 33.34 10.29
CA THR A 26 22.85 32.86 10.18
C THR A 26 23.82 33.69 11.01
N THR A 27 23.61 35.01 11.11
CA THR A 27 24.41 35.89 11.97
C THR A 27 24.19 35.59 13.46
N ILE A 28 22.94 35.36 13.86
CA ILE A 28 22.60 34.92 15.23
C ILE A 28 23.24 33.56 15.54
N LEU A 29 23.18 32.61 14.59
CA LEU A 29 23.76 31.28 14.73
C LEU A 29 25.30 31.35 14.91
N ARG A 30 25.99 32.22 14.16
CA ARG A 30 27.43 32.50 14.36
C ARG A 30 27.73 33.11 15.72
N ALA A 31 26.90 34.06 16.18
CA ALA A 31 27.07 34.68 17.49
C ALA A 31 26.83 33.68 18.64
N LEU A 32 25.93 32.72 18.46
CA LEU A 32 25.69 31.63 19.41
C LEU A 32 26.84 30.60 19.40
N LYS A 33 27.39 30.27 18.22
CA LYS A 33 28.61 29.45 18.07
C LYS A 33 29.82 30.07 18.79
N GLN A 34 30.02 31.39 18.64
CA GLN A 34 31.14 32.12 19.26
C GLN A 34 31.07 32.22 20.78
N LYS A 35 29.86 32.15 21.36
CA LYS A 35 29.65 32.26 22.82
C LYS A 35 29.80 30.93 23.57
N ASN A 36 30.22 29.83 22.91
CA ASN A 36 30.37 28.49 23.50
C ASN A 36 29.12 27.99 24.25
N LEU A 37 27.93 28.45 23.84
CA LEU A 37 26.66 28.02 24.44
C LEU A 37 26.13 26.70 23.87
N LEU A 38 26.71 26.24 22.75
CA LEU A 38 26.41 24.99 22.06
C LEU A 38 27.75 24.36 21.65
N SER A 39 27.97 23.09 21.94
CA SER A 39 29.14 22.37 21.43
C SER A 39 29.02 22.21 19.90
N LEU A 40 30.14 22.09 19.18
CA LEU A 40 30.13 21.82 17.74
C LEU A 40 29.33 20.56 17.40
N GLU A 41 29.34 19.57 18.30
CA GLU A 41 28.58 18.32 18.20
C GLU A 41 27.06 18.57 18.28
N GLU A 42 26.57 19.43 19.19
CA GLU A 42 25.14 19.74 19.32
C GLU A 42 24.56 20.43 18.07
N LEU A 43 25.39 21.21 17.37
CA LEU A 43 25.00 21.90 16.14
C LEU A 43 25.04 21.00 14.91
N ASP A 44 26.04 20.12 14.80
CA ASP A 44 26.07 19.07 13.78
C ASP A 44 24.90 18.09 13.94
N ILE A 45 24.51 17.77 15.17
CA ILE A 45 23.32 16.96 15.44
C ILE A 45 22.07 17.67 14.92
N VAL A 46 21.86 18.95 15.22
CA VAL A 46 20.64 19.68 14.79
C VAL A 46 20.60 19.96 13.29
N GLU A 47 21.75 20.24 12.65
CA GLU A 47 21.86 20.45 11.20
C GLU A 47 21.58 19.14 10.44
N ASN A 48 22.01 17.99 10.96
CA ASN A 48 21.81 16.67 10.35
C ASN A 48 20.52 15.95 10.75
N PHE A 49 19.67 16.54 11.60
CA PHE A 49 18.39 15.94 11.96
C PHE A 49 17.48 15.84 10.73
N SER A 50 17.04 14.62 10.43
CA SER A 50 15.99 14.38 9.42
C SER A 50 14.73 15.20 9.75
N GLU A 51 13.97 15.53 8.72
CA GLU A 51 12.76 16.34 8.87
C GLU A 51 11.74 15.64 9.81
N LEU A 52 11.63 14.31 9.73
CA LEU A 52 10.95 13.49 10.74
C LEU A 52 11.41 13.79 12.18
N ASN A 53 12.71 13.74 12.47
CA ASN A 53 13.22 13.96 13.83
C ASN A 53 12.95 15.39 14.31
N LYS A 54 13.05 16.39 13.42
CA LYS A 54 12.67 17.79 13.70
C LYS A 54 11.19 17.89 14.09
N THR A 55 10.30 17.22 13.37
CA THR A 55 8.86 17.24 13.69
C THR A 55 8.55 16.57 15.03
N LEU A 56 9.20 15.43 15.34
CA LEU A 56 9.03 14.71 16.59
C LEU A 56 9.51 15.53 17.79
N LEU A 57 10.71 16.09 17.70
CA LEU A 57 11.30 16.91 18.76
C LEU A 57 10.45 18.16 19.02
N ASN A 58 10.03 18.85 17.97
CA ASN A 58 9.11 19.99 18.07
C ASN A 58 7.79 19.60 18.74
N GLY A 59 7.25 18.41 18.41
CA GLY A 59 6.06 17.86 19.05
C GLY A 59 6.24 17.63 20.55
N GLN A 60 7.38 17.04 20.95
CA GLN A 60 7.71 16.81 22.36
C GLN A 60 7.86 18.13 23.13
N ILE A 61 8.63 19.09 22.61
CA ILE A 61 8.82 20.40 23.22
C ILE A 61 7.48 21.11 23.44
N ARG A 62 6.60 21.09 22.43
CA ARG A 62 5.27 21.72 22.54
C ARG A 62 4.41 21.07 23.61
N LYS A 63 4.45 19.75 23.76
CA LYS A 63 3.72 19.06 24.84
C LYS A 63 4.24 19.41 26.22
N THR A 64 5.56 19.41 26.40
CA THR A 64 6.19 19.82 27.66
C THR A 64 5.79 21.25 28.03
N LYS A 65 5.73 22.15 27.04
CA LYS A 65 5.29 23.54 27.20
C LYS A 65 3.76 23.72 27.24
N LYS A 66 2.96 22.63 27.26
CA LYS A 66 1.49 22.65 27.21
C LYS A 66 0.91 23.48 26.05
N LEU A 67 1.62 23.58 24.93
CA LEU A 67 1.21 24.30 23.73
C LEU A 67 0.35 23.42 22.81
N ARG A 68 -0.52 24.06 22.04
CA ARG A 68 -1.36 23.37 21.05
C ARG A 68 -0.49 22.76 19.93
N ILE A 69 -0.69 21.47 19.69
CA ILE A 69 -0.03 20.74 18.60
C ILE A 69 -0.82 20.98 17.32
N PRO A 70 -0.15 21.24 16.17
CA PRO A 70 -0.83 21.35 14.89
C PRO A 70 -1.60 20.05 14.59
N ARG A 71 -2.83 20.17 14.09
CA ARG A 71 -3.64 18.99 13.72
C ARG A 71 -3.18 18.35 12.41
N LEU A 72 -2.38 19.07 11.62
CA LEU A 72 -1.85 18.59 10.35
C LEU A 72 -0.51 17.89 10.58
N TYR A 73 -0.48 16.58 10.29
CA TYR A 73 0.73 15.78 10.34
C TYR A 73 1.50 15.92 9.03
N ALA A 74 2.82 16.12 9.13
CA ALA A 74 3.72 16.15 7.97
C ALA A 74 3.73 14.81 7.21
N PRO A 75 3.91 14.80 5.88
CA PRO A 75 3.92 13.58 5.06
C PRO A 75 4.90 12.51 5.57
N GLU A 76 6.10 12.91 5.99
CA GLU A 76 7.10 11.97 6.51
C GLU A 76 6.67 11.30 7.81
N LEU A 77 6.05 12.06 8.72
CA LEU A 77 5.52 11.53 9.97
C LEU A 77 4.34 10.59 9.72
N ARG A 78 3.50 10.88 8.72
CA ARG A 78 2.42 9.98 8.29
C ARG A 78 2.98 8.68 7.75
N ARG A 79 3.95 8.74 6.85
CA ARG A 79 4.65 7.56 6.29
C ARG A 79 5.26 6.72 7.41
N PHE A 80 6.06 7.33 8.28
CA PHE A 80 6.66 6.65 9.43
C PHE A 80 5.60 5.96 10.32
N ALA A 81 4.52 6.66 10.66
CA ALA A 81 3.47 6.12 11.51
C ALA A 81 2.70 4.96 10.85
N LEU A 82 2.38 5.07 9.55
CA LEU A 82 1.71 4.03 8.78
C LEU A 82 2.60 2.79 8.62
N THR A 83 3.87 2.97 8.26
CA THR A 83 4.85 1.88 8.11
C THR A 83 5.08 1.14 9.44
N LEU A 84 5.30 1.87 10.54
CA LEU A 84 5.52 1.25 11.84
C LEU A 84 4.27 0.50 12.33
N HIS A 85 3.09 1.08 12.13
CA HIS A 85 1.83 0.43 12.49
C HIS A 85 1.50 -0.77 11.59
N TYR A 86 1.89 -0.74 10.32
CA TYR A 86 1.80 -1.87 9.39
C TYR A 86 2.62 -3.06 9.91
N TYR A 87 3.90 -2.84 10.25
CA TYR A 87 4.75 -3.91 10.77
C TYR A 87 4.28 -4.45 12.11
N SER A 88 3.88 -3.58 13.04
CA SER A 88 3.36 -4.03 14.33
C SER A 88 2.56 -2.93 15.04
N PRO A 89 1.23 -3.09 15.19
CA PRO A 89 0.42 -2.19 16.01
C PRO A 89 0.88 -2.14 17.47
N ARG A 90 1.43 -3.25 18.00
CA ARG A 90 1.98 -3.32 19.36
C ARG A 90 3.26 -2.49 19.49
N ALA A 91 4.19 -2.63 18.54
CA ALA A 91 5.41 -1.81 18.51
C ALA A 91 5.08 -0.33 18.32
N TYR A 92 4.14 -0.01 17.44
CA TYR A 92 3.65 1.36 17.26
C TYR A 92 3.13 1.96 18.56
N ASN A 93 2.29 1.24 19.29
CA ASN A 93 1.74 1.71 20.56
C ASN A 93 2.83 1.88 21.63
N TYR A 94 3.83 1.01 21.65
CA TYR A 94 5.00 1.14 22.53
C TYR A 94 5.80 2.40 22.21
N VAL A 95 6.23 2.57 20.95
CA VAL A 95 7.01 3.74 20.49
C VAL A 95 6.22 5.03 20.73
N ARG A 96 4.92 5.02 20.45
CA ARG A 96 4.04 6.17 20.71
C ARG A 96 4.06 6.57 22.19
N LYS A 97 4.03 5.61 23.12
CA LYS A 97 4.11 5.90 24.56
C LYS A 97 5.48 6.48 24.93
N GLN A 98 6.57 5.90 24.42
CA GLN A 98 7.94 6.38 24.66
C GLN A 98 8.15 7.80 24.12
N LEU A 99 7.53 8.14 23.00
CA LEU A 99 7.60 9.47 22.39
C LEU A 99 6.55 10.45 22.95
N ASN A 100 6.18 10.36 24.23
CA ASN A 100 5.20 11.24 24.88
C ASN A 100 3.87 11.39 24.12
N ASN A 101 3.41 10.33 23.44
CA ASN A 101 2.23 10.33 22.58
C ASN A 101 2.27 11.38 21.44
N CYS A 102 3.45 11.76 20.95
CA CYS A 102 3.59 12.69 19.82
C CYS A 102 3.19 12.06 18.48
N LEU A 103 3.16 10.73 18.39
CA LEU A 103 2.65 10.02 17.23
C LEU A 103 1.11 10.04 17.17
N PRO A 104 0.53 9.99 15.95
CA PRO A 104 -0.92 9.92 15.74
C PRO A 104 -1.60 8.82 16.57
N HIS A 105 -2.87 9.00 16.91
CA HIS A 105 -3.62 7.91 17.53
C HIS A 105 -3.94 6.81 16.51
N ALA A 106 -4.09 5.55 16.93
CA ALA A 106 -4.45 4.45 16.02
C ALA A 106 -5.72 4.73 15.22
N LYS A 107 -6.71 5.39 15.83
CA LYS A 107 -7.93 5.86 15.15
C LYS A 107 -7.64 6.82 13.99
N THR A 108 -6.64 7.69 14.13
CA THR A 108 -6.20 8.58 13.04
C THR A 108 -5.58 7.77 11.90
N LEU A 109 -4.77 6.76 12.22
CA LEU A 109 -4.22 5.84 11.21
C LEU A 109 -5.34 5.09 10.47
N SER A 110 -6.35 4.58 11.19
CA SER A 110 -7.52 3.95 10.59
C SER A 110 -8.22 4.86 9.58
N THR A 111 -8.36 6.17 9.87
CA THR A 111 -8.91 7.16 8.95
C THR A 111 -8.01 7.41 7.73
N TRP A 112 -6.70 7.25 7.85
CA TRP A 112 -5.82 7.34 6.68
C TRP A 112 -5.97 6.10 5.79
N TYR A 113 -6.10 4.91 6.37
CA TYR A 113 -6.34 3.68 5.61
C TYR A 113 -7.69 3.67 4.86
N THR A 114 -8.68 4.48 5.26
CA THR A 114 -9.96 4.59 4.53
C THR A 114 -9.88 5.35 3.21
N SER A 115 -8.74 5.96 2.89
CA SER A 115 -8.58 6.71 1.63
C SER A 115 -8.38 5.82 0.40
N VAL A 116 -7.95 4.57 0.60
CA VAL A 116 -7.81 3.59 -0.48
C VAL A 116 -9.06 2.72 -0.52
N GLU A 117 -9.64 2.65 -1.72
CA GLU A 117 -10.68 1.68 -2.02
C GLU A 117 -10.12 0.28 -1.80
N GLY A 118 -10.79 -0.51 -0.99
CA GLY A 118 -10.47 -1.92 -0.81
C GLY A 118 -11.76 -2.68 -0.71
N GLU A 119 -12.64 -2.45 -1.67
CA GLU A 119 -13.81 -3.28 -1.89
C GLU A 119 -13.39 -4.52 -2.70
N PRO A 120 -14.17 -5.62 -2.65
CA PRO A 120 -13.98 -6.74 -3.56
C PRO A 120 -14.06 -6.28 -5.03
N GLY A 121 -13.33 -6.96 -5.90
CA GLY A 121 -13.13 -6.59 -7.30
C GLY A 121 -11.70 -6.15 -7.60
N ILE A 122 -11.53 -5.64 -8.83
CA ILE A 122 -10.25 -5.15 -9.33
C ILE A 122 -9.96 -3.77 -8.74
N ASN A 123 -8.78 -3.62 -8.13
CA ASN A 123 -8.37 -2.39 -7.50
C ASN A 123 -7.74 -1.42 -8.49
N SER A 124 -8.38 -0.28 -8.72
CA SER A 124 -7.90 0.77 -9.62
C SER A 124 -6.56 1.36 -9.19
N ALA A 125 -6.33 1.54 -7.88
CA ALA A 125 -5.08 2.08 -7.35
C ALA A 125 -3.90 1.11 -7.58
N ALA A 126 -4.13 -0.20 -7.42
CA ALA A 126 -3.13 -1.23 -7.73
C ALA A 126 -2.75 -1.21 -9.23
N LEU A 127 -3.71 -1.06 -10.13
CA LEU A 127 -3.44 -0.94 -11.56
C LEU A 127 -2.66 0.33 -11.90
N GLU A 128 -2.99 1.46 -11.28
CA GLU A 128 -2.23 2.71 -11.48
C GLU A 128 -0.81 2.62 -10.91
N MET A 129 -0.58 1.86 -9.84
CA MET A 129 0.78 1.53 -9.36
C MET A 129 1.58 0.74 -10.39
N ILE A 130 0.98 -0.31 -10.98
CA ILE A 130 1.63 -1.09 -12.05
C ILE A 130 1.96 -0.19 -13.25
N LYS A 131 1.02 0.68 -13.65
CA LYS A 131 1.23 1.64 -14.74
C LYS A 131 2.37 2.61 -14.44
N ARG A 132 2.53 3.06 -13.20
CA ARG A 132 3.69 3.87 -12.77
C ARG A 132 4.99 3.08 -12.86
N HIS A 133 5.02 1.82 -12.43
CA HIS A 133 6.21 0.97 -12.57
C HIS A 133 6.62 0.80 -14.03
N VAL A 134 5.66 0.55 -14.93
CA VAL A 134 5.92 0.43 -16.37
C VAL A 134 6.45 1.74 -16.96
N LYS A 135 5.85 2.89 -16.61
CA LYS A 135 6.32 4.21 -17.08
C LYS A 135 7.74 4.55 -16.62
N ASN A 136 8.11 4.12 -15.41
CA ASN A 136 9.41 4.43 -14.82
C ASN A 136 10.53 3.47 -15.27
N ALA A 137 10.16 2.31 -15.84
CA ALA A 137 11.12 1.34 -16.36
C ALA A 137 11.59 1.76 -17.76
N SER A 138 12.89 1.65 -18.00
CA SER A 138 13.49 1.86 -19.33
C SER A 138 13.40 0.63 -20.24
N TYR A 139 12.84 -0.47 -19.74
CA TYR A 139 12.75 -1.76 -20.39
C TYR A 139 11.36 -2.36 -20.17
N GLN A 140 11.00 -3.32 -21.03
CA GLN A 140 9.72 -4.03 -20.95
C GLN A 140 9.64 -4.85 -19.65
N LEU A 141 8.57 -4.65 -18.88
CA LEU A 141 8.30 -5.42 -17.67
C LEU A 141 7.47 -6.66 -18.01
N ILE A 142 7.86 -7.80 -17.45
CA ILE A 142 7.10 -9.04 -17.56
C ILE A 142 6.60 -9.40 -16.17
N GLY A 143 5.31 -9.70 -16.06
CA GLY A 143 4.69 -10.10 -14.81
C GLY A 143 3.88 -11.38 -14.99
N THR A 144 3.86 -12.18 -13.93
CA THR A 144 3.02 -13.38 -13.82
C THR A 144 1.80 -13.03 -12.98
N LEU A 145 0.61 -13.36 -13.48
CA LEU A 145 -0.62 -13.26 -12.71
C LEU A 145 -0.81 -14.55 -11.90
N MET A 146 -0.90 -14.39 -10.58
CA MET A 146 -1.08 -15.48 -9.64
C MET A 146 -2.39 -15.31 -8.91
N PHE A 147 -3.08 -16.41 -8.64
CA PHE A 147 -4.29 -16.39 -7.83
C PHE A 147 -4.44 -17.67 -7.05
N ASP A 148 -5.15 -17.57 -5.94
CA ASP A 148 -5.43 -18.68 -5.03
C ASP A 148 -6.51 -18.26 -4.02
N GLU A 149 -7.12 -19.25 -3.37
CA GLU A 149 -8.12 -19.03 -2.34
C GLU A 149 -7.52 -19.01 -0.93
N MET A 150 -7.96 -18.04 -0.13
CA MET A 150 -7.70 -18.03 1.30
C MET A 150 -9.00 -18.25 2.08
N ALA A 151 -9.02 -19.25 2.96
CA ALA A 151 -10.15 -19.45 3.87
C ALA A 151 -10.43 -18.19 4.72
N ILE A 152 -11.71 -17.83 4.81
CA ILE A 152 -12.22 -16.75 5.66
C ILE A 152 -13.33 -17.26 6.58
N ARG A 153 -13.52 -16.55 7.69
CA ARG A 153 -14.55 -16.92 8.66
C ARG A 153 -15.93 -16.60 8.11
N GLN A 154 -16.76 -17.63 8.00
CA GLN A 154 -18.20 -17.50 7.73
C GLN A 154 -18.87 -16.80 8.91
N HIS A 155 -19.01 -15.48 8.84
CA HIS A 155 -19.60 -14.69 9.91
C HIS A 155 -20.19 -13.40 9.33
N LEU A 156 -21.43 -13.10 9.73
CA LEU A 156 -22.08 -11.84 9.41
C LEU A 156 -21.71 -10.78 10.43
N GLU A 157 -21.12 -9.69 9.95
CA GLU A 157 -20.87 -8.51 10.77
C GLU A 157 -21.72 -7.34 10.27
N TYR A 158 -22.40 -6.67 11.19
CA TYR A 158 -23.18 -5.47 10.92
C TYR A 158 -22.38 -4.24 11.35
N SER A 159 -22.18 -3.30 10.43
CA SER A 159 -21.56 -2.02 10.74
C SER A 159 -22.43 -0.89 10.23
N SER A 160 -23.23 -0.30 11.12
CA SER A 160 -24.16 0.79 10.81
C SER A 160 -25.12 0.41 9.68
N ASP A 161 -24.75 0.69 8.42
CA ASP A 161 -25.57 0.45 7.21
C ASP A 161 -25.02 -0.65 6.29
N VAL A 162 -23.89 -1.28 6.64
CA VAL A 162 -23.23 -2.26 5.75
C VAL A 162 -23.13 -3.61 6.45
N THR A 163 -23.62 -4.63 5.76
CA THR A 163 -23.44 -6.05 6.11
C THR A 163 -22.17 -6.58 5.46
N TYR A 164 -21.37 -7.28 6.24
CA TYR A 164 -20.16 -7.97 5.78
C TYR A 164 -20.32 -9.47 6.01
N GLY A 165 -19.78 -10.30 5.12
CA GLY A 165 -19.80 -11.77 5.28
C GLY A 165 -20.43 -12.52 4.12
N HIS A 166 -21.10 -11.81 3.21
CA HIS A 166 -21.69 -12.38 2.00
C HIS A 166 -20.65 -12.57 0.88
N VAL A 167 -21.01 -13.44 -0.08
CA VAL A 167 -20.33 -13.55 -1.37
C VAL A 167 -20.44 -12.22 -2.10
N ASP A 168 -19.32 -11.76 -2.64
CA ASP A 168 -19.18 -10.44 -3.26
C ASP A 168 -18.16 -10.55 -4.40
N PHE A 169 -18.68 -10.44 -5.62
CA PHE A 169 -17.90 -10.47 -6.85
C PHE A 169 -17.48 -9.06 -7.33
N GLY A 170 -17.68 -8.03 -6.51
CA GLY A 170 -17.35 -6.64 -6.81
C GLY A 170 -18.47 -5.87 -7.50
N GLN A 171 -18.15 -4.63 -7.90
CA GLN A 171 -19.10 -3.68 -8.48
C GLN A 171 -19.71 -4.26 -9.77
N ASN A 172 -21.04 -4.48 -9.77
CA ASN A 172 -21.92 -4.94 -10.87
C ASN A 172 -22.51 -6.35 -10.74
N VAL A 173 -22.34 -7.06 -9.62
CA VAL A 173 -23.09 -8.28 -9.33
C VAL A 173 -23.91 -8.06 -8.07
N GLU A 174 -25.20 -8.39 -8.09
CA GLU A 174 -26.00 -8.39 -6.86
C GLU A 174 -25.33 -9.32 -5.85
N ASN A 175 -25.06 -8.80 -4.66
CA ASN A 175 -24.45 -9.60 -3.60
C ASN A 175 -25.36 -10.78 -3.30
N ASP A 176 -24.81 -11.98 -3.44
CA ASP A 176 -25.54 -13.19 -3.12
C ASP A 176 -25.79 -13.22 -1.60
N ILE A 177 -26.97 -13.68 -1.20
CA ILE A 177 -27.35 -13.83 0.21
C ILE A 177 -26.44 -14.89 0.87
N LEU A 178 -25.80 -15.74 0.07
CA LEU A 178 -24.90 -16.78 0.51
C LEU A 178 -23.66 -16.23 1.26
N LEU A 179 -23.25 -16.93 2.33
CA LEU A 179 -22.06 -16.58 3.10
C LEU A 179 -20.78 -16.93 2.35
N ALA A 180 -19.81 -16.03 2.36
CA ALA A 180 -18.49 -16.28 1.82
C ALA A 180 -17.67 -17.18 2.75
N ARG A 181 -16.93 -18.11 2.15
CA ARG A 181 -16.07 -19.10 2.81
C ARG A 181 -14.60 -18.86 2.54
N GLU A 182 -14.32 -18.28 1.38
CA GLU A 182 -12.99 -18.05 0.86
C GLU A 182 -12.90 -16.65 0.25
N ALA A 183 -11.69 -16.08 0.28
CA ALA A 183 -11.32 -14.92 -0.51
C ALA A 183 -10.40 -15.40 -1.64
N LEU A 184 -10.88 -15.31 -2.88
CA LEU A 184 -10.06 -15.56 -4.07
C LEU A 184 -9.25 -14.31 -4.38
N VAL A 185 -7.92 -14.39 -4.27
CA VAL A 185 -7.03 -13.22 -4.37
C VAL A 185 -6.20 -13.33 -5.63
N PHE A 186 -6.00 -12.19 -6.31
CA PHE A 186 -5.15 -12.07 -7.48
C PHE A 186 -3.97 -11.15 -7.19
N CYS A 187 -2.77 -11.60 -7.51
CA CYS A 187 -1.52 -10.88 -7.33
C CYS A 187 -0.66 -10.94 -8.59
N VAL A 188 -0.14 -9.79 -9.00
CA VAL A 188 0.84 -9.71 -10.10
C VAL A 188 2.23 -9.71 -9.48
N VAL A 189 3.06 -10.67 -9.90
CA VAL A 189 4.46 -10.77 -9.53
C VAL A 189 5.32 -10.40 -10.73
N CYS A 190 6.14 -9.37 -10.59
CA CYS A 190 7.07 -8.99 -11.65
C CYS A 190 8.26 -9.97 -11.67
N ILE A 191 8.61 -10.43 -12.87
CA ILE A 191 9.66 -11.43 -13.10
C ILE A 191 11.03 -10.74 -13.09
N ASN A 192 11.13 -9.61 -13.79
CA ASN A 192 12.40 -8.90 -14.00
C ASN A 192 12.71 -7.83 -12.96
N VAL A 193 11.73 -7.46 -12.13
CA VAL A 193 11.92 -6.56 -10.99
C VAL A 193 11.33 -7.19 -9.73
N ASN A 194 11.91 -6.88 -8.58
CA ASN A 194 11.41 -7.39 -7.30
C ASN A 194 10.27 -6.54 -6.73
N TRP A 195 9.12 -6.55 -7.40
CA TRP A 195 7.87 -6.08 -6.83
C TRP A 195 6.74 -7.09 -7.08
N LYS A 196 5.76 -7.06 -6.20
CA LYS A 196 4.54 -7.88 -6.23
C LYS A 196 3.40 -7.00 -5.75
N ILE A 197 2.28 -7.01 -6.45
CA ILE A 197 1.15 -6.12 -6.15
C ILE A 197 -0.12 -6.97 -6.15
N PRO A 198 -0.87 -7.06 -5.03
CA PRO A 198 -2.19 -7.64 -5.05
C PRO A 198 -3.14 -6.72 -5.82
N ILE A 199 -3.77 -7.22 -6.88
CA ILE A 199 -4.57 -6.41 -7.80
C ILE A 199 -6.07 -6.53 -7.58
N ALA A 200 -6.55 -7.66 -7.09
CA ALA A 200 -7.97 -7.93 -6.93
C ALA A 200 -8.21 -8.98 -5.86
N TYR A 201 -9.40 -8.97 -5.30
CA TYR A 201 -9.90 -10.12 -4.57
C TYR A 201 -11.43 -10.22 -4.68
N TYR A 202 -11.96 -11.43 -4.53
CA TYR A 202 -13.39 -11.70 -4.55
C TYR A 202 -13.78 -12.58 -3.38
N LEU A 203 -14.97 -12.38 -2.82
CA LEU A 203 -15.48 -13.18 -1.71
C LEU A 203 -16.37 -14.28 -2.29
N ILE A 204 -16.00 -15.54 -2.09
CA ILE A 204 -16.64 -16.67 -2.78
C ILE A 204 -17.08 -17.76 -1.79
N ASN A 205 -17.99 -18.63 -2.23
CA ASN A 205 -18.38 -19.85 -1.53
C ASN A 205 -17.94 -21.08 -2.36
N GLY A 206 -16.62 -21.28 -2.43
CA GLY A 206 -16.01 -22.34 -3.22
C GLY A 206 -15.74 -21.95 -4.67
N ILE A 207 -14.59 -22.36 -5.19
CA ILE A 207 -14.18 -22.08 -6.57
C ILE A 207 -15.15 -22.67 -7.61
N THR A 208 -15.78 -23.81 -7.33
CA THR A 208 -16.78 -24.41 -8.23
C THR A 208 -17.98 -23.47 -8.42
N HIS A 209 -18.45 -22.84 -7.36
CA HIS A 209 -19.54 -21.87 -7.43
C HIS A 209 -19.12 -20.64 -8.23
N TYR A 210 -17.87 -20.19 -8.04
CA TYR A 210 -17.31 -19.09 -8.83
C TYR A 210 -17.24 -19.43 -10.32
N ILE A 211 -16.68 -20.58 -10.70
CA ILE A 211 -16.59 -21.02 -12.10
C ILE A 211 -17.98 -21.18 -12.73
N GLN A 212 -18.94 -21.78 -12.00
CA GLN A 212 -20.32 -21.88 -12.46
C GLN A 212 -20.95 -20.51 -12.69
N SER A 213 -20.71 -19.54 -11.81
CA SER A 213 -21.20 -18.17 -11.99
C SER A 213 -20.60 -17.49 -13.23
N LEU A 214 -19.34 -17.78 -13.56
CA LEU A 214 -18.69 -17.31 -14.79
C LEU A 214 -19.24 -18.00 -16.04
N GLN A 215 -19.47 -19.32 -15.98
CA GLN A 215 -20.03 -20.10 -17.09
C GLN A 215 -21.47 -19.72 -17.42
N LEU A 216 -22.28 -19.35 -16.43
CA LEU A 216 -23.62 -18.80 -16.65
C LEU A 216 -23.60 -17.46 -17.42
N GLN A 217 -22.47 -16.73 -17.39
CA GLN A 217 -22.24 -15.52 -18.19
C GLN A 217 -21.63 -15.81 -19.57
N LEU A 218 -20.97 -16.97 -19.75
CA LEU A 218 -20.31 -17.40 -20.97
C LEU A 218 -21.09 -18.55 -21.61
N SER A 219 -22.08 -18.21 -22.43
CA SER A 219 -22.95 -19.13 -23.19
C SER A 219 -22.15 -20.17 -24.00
N SER A 220 -21.77 -21.30 -23.39
CA SER A 220 -21.15 -22.42 -24.10
C SER A 220 -21.42 -23.72 -23.34
N ASN A 221 -22.34 -24.52 -23.90
CA ASN A 221 -22.73 -25.87 -23.44
C ASN A 221 -21.64 -26.92 -23.71
N GLU A 222 -20.36 -26.63 -23.49
CA GLU A 222 -19.33 -27.64 -23.54
C GLU A 222 -19.14 -28.25 -22.15
N SER A 223 -19.64 -29.47 -22.01
CA SER A 223 -19.42 -30.29 -20.82
C SER A 223 -17.93 -30.57 -20.68
N VAL A 224 -17.30 -29.94 -19.67
CA VAL A 224 -15.93 -30.25 -19.27
C VAL A 224 -15.89 -31.72 -18.84
N LYS A 225 -15.33 -32.58 -19.67
CA LYS A 225 -15.10 -33.99 -19.31
C LYS A 225 -14.20 -34.03 -18.08
N LEU A 226 -14.76 -34.46 -16.95
CA LEU A 226 -14.00 -34.81 -15.76
C LEU A 226 -13.06 -35.97 -16.12
N LEU A 227 -11.77 -35.65 -16.34
CA LEU A 227 -10.72 -36.66 -16.41
C LEU A 227 -10.63 -37.40 -15.06
N ASP A 228 -10.16 -38.64 -15.10
CA ASP A 228 -9.81 -39.40 -13.89
C ASP A 228 -8.97 -38.54 -12.92
N LEU A 229 -9.47 -38.33 -11.70
CA LEU A 229 -8.83 -37.52 -10.65
C LEU A 229 -7.37 -37.91 -10.39
N LYS A 230 -7.01 -39.18 -10.60
CA LYS A 230 -5.65 -39.71 -10.43
C LYS A 230 -4.65 -39.23 -11.49
N LYS A 231 -5.12 -38.86 -12.69
CA LYS A 231 -4.27 -38.40 -13.81
C LYS A 231 -4.20 -36.87 -13.89
N LEU A 232 -5.12 -36.16 -13.25
CA LEU A 232 -5.22 -34.70 -13.31
C LEU A 232 -3.96 -34.01 -12.78
N GLY A 233 -3.40 -34.50 -11.67
CA GLY A 233 -2.17 -33.94 -11.10
C GLY A 233 -0.98 -34.04 -12.06
N PHE A 234 -0.76 -35.22 -12.66
CA PHE A 234 0.32 -35.43 -13.64
C PHE A 234 0.11 -34.60 -14.92
N LEU A 235 -1.13 -34.46 -15.38
CA LEU A 235 -1.46 -33.59 -16.51
C LEU A 235 -1.14 -32.13 -16.18
N GLY A 236 -1.50 -31.67 -14.98
CA GLY A 236 -1.15 -30.33 -14.49
C GLY A 236 0.37 -30.11 -14.48
N PHE A 237 1.14 -31.07 -13.96
CA PHE A 237 2.61 -31.03 -14.00
C PHE A 237 3.15 -30.92 -15.43
N LEU A 238 2.62 -31.73 -16.36
CA LEU A 238 3.07 -31.72 -17.76
C LEU A 238 2.72 -30.39 -18.46
N ILE A 239 1.53 -29.86 -18.21
CA ILE A 239 1.12 -28.54 -18.71
C ILE A 239 2.05 -27.47 -18.16
N SER A 240 2.34 -27.46 -16.85
CA SER A 240 3.24 -26.48 -16.23
C SER A 240 4.67 -26.54 -16.80
N ILE A 241 5.21 -27.75 -17.02
CA ILE A 241 6.52 -27.92 -17.65
C ILE A 241 6.50 -27.36 -19.07
N GLN A 242 5.50 -27.72 -19.87
CA GLN A 242 5.37 -27.25 -21.24
C GLN A 242 5.21 -25.72 -21.29
N SER A 243 4.36 -25.15 -20.45
CA SER A 243 4.17 -23.70 -20.35
C SER A 243 5.46 -22.96 -19.99
N LEU A 244 6.28 -23.51 -19.07
CA LEU A 244 7.56 -22.92 -18.71
C LEU A 244 8.56 -22.95 -19.87
N LEU A 245 8.63 -24.07 -20.61
CA LEU A 245 9.50 -24.20 -21.79
C LEU A 245 9.08 -23.22 -22.88
N THR A 246 7.79 -23.15 -23.22
CA THR A 246 7.27 -22.19 -24.20
C THR A 246 7.54 -20.74 -23.76
N SER A 247 7.33 -20.43 -22.49
CA SER A 247 7.62 -19.08 -21.95
C SER A 247 9.11 -18.73 -22.08
N PHE A 248 10.01 -19.70 -21.88
CA PHE A 248 11.45 -19.51 -22.04
C PHE A 248 11.84 -19.23 -23.50
N GLU A 249 11.30 -20.00 -24.44
CA GLU A 249 11.54 -19.78 -25.87
C GLU A 249 11.07 -18.38 -26.30
N GLU A 250 9.88 -17.96 -25.88
CA GLU A 250 9.33 -16.65 -26.24
C GLU A 250 10.11 -15.50 -25.60
N ILE A 251 10.26 -15.51 -24.28
CA ILE A 251 10.80 -14.37 -23.53
C ILE A 251 12.32 -14.25 -23.70
N CYS A 252 13.05 -15.37 -23.70
CA CYS A 252 14.51 -15.37 -23.71
C CYS A 252 15.12 -15.54 -25.10
N GLN A 253 14.55 -16.38 -25.96
CA GLN A 253 15.16 -16.69 -27.27
C GLN A 253 14.59 -15.87 -28.42
N LYS A 254 13.29 -15.55 -28.40
CA LYS A 254 12.66 -14.77 -29.48
C LYS A 254 12.70 -13.27 -29.20
N GLU A 255 12.18 -12.85 -28.06
CA GLU A 255 12.05 -11.42 -27.73
C GLU A 255 13.30 -10.86 -27.05
N TYR A 256 14.20 -11.71 -26.54
CA TYR A 256 15.42 -11.33 -25.83
C TYR A 256 15.17 -10.34 -24.67
N ILE A 257 13.99 -10.39 -24.04
CA ILE A 257 13.64 -9.48 -22.94
C ILE A 257 14.42 -9.86 -21.68
N LEU A 258 14.59 -11.17 -21.43
CA LEU A 258 15.33 -11.70 -20.29
C LEU A 258 16.43 -12.65 -20.74
N THR A 259 17.54 -12.67 -20.01
CA THR A 259 18.64 -13.62 -20.23
C THR A 259 18.34 -15.01 -19.65
N TYR A 260 17.50 -15.08 -18.63
CA TYR A 260 17.04 -16.32 -18.01
C TYR A 260 15.68 -16.10 -17.34
N ILE A 261 14.96 -17.19 -17.08
CA ILE A 261 13.70 -17.17 -16.32
C ILE A 261 13.92 -17.62 -14.88
N PRO A 262 13.72 -16.74 -13.88
CA PRO A 262 13.70 -17.15 -12.48
C PRO A 262 12.41 -17.93 -12.16
N THR A 263 12.48 -19.26 -12.17
CA THR A 263 11.30 -20.14 -11.98
C THR A 263 10.56 -19.93 -10.66
N TYR A 264 11.24 -19.47 -9.61
CA TYR A 264 10.60 -19.14 -8.34
C TYR A 264 9.54 -18.03 -8.47
N LYS A 265 9.65 -17.13 -9.48
CA LYS A 265 8.67 -16.08 -9.76
C LYS A 265 7.32 -16.59 -10.25
N PHE A 266 7.26 -17.87 -10.60
CA PHE A 266 6.05 -18.59 -10.99
C PHE A 266 5.51 -19.46 -9.84
N SER A 267 6.23 -19.53 -8.71
CA SER A 267 5.84 -20.33 -7.55
C SER A 267 4.73 -19.68 -6.75
N GLN A 268 3.74 -20.48 -6.36
CA GLN A 268 2.61 -20.12 -5.48
C GLN A 268 3.05 -19.50 -4.14
N ASP A 269 4.30 -19.72 -3.71
CA ASP A 269 4.86 -19.13 -2.48
C ASP A 269 4.64 -17.62 -2.35
N HIS A 270 4.60 -16.90 -3.48
CA HIS A 270 4.33 -15.47 -3.47
C HIS A 270 2.95 -15.11 -2.91
N ILE A 271 1.91 -15.87 -3.24
CA ILE A 271 0.55 -15.63 -2.75
C ILE A 271 0.37 -16.21 -1.34
N GLU A 272 1.02 -17.32 -1.02
CA GLU A 272 1.02 -17.87 0.34
C GLU A 272 1.69 -16.94 1.36
N MET A 273 2.77 -16.28 0.95
CA MET A 273 3.39 -15.22 1.75
C MET A 273 2.45 -14.02 1.91
N LEU A 274 1.69 -13.65 0.87
CA LEU A 274 0.67 -12.61 0.98
C LEU A 274 -0.42 -13.00 1.98
N PHE A 275 -0.91 -14.23 1.96
CA PHE A 275 -1.88 -14.74 2.93
C PHE A 275 -1.34 -14.74 4.35
N SER A 276 -0.07 -15.10 4.53
CA SER A 276 0.61 -15.02 5.82
C SER A 276 0.64 -13.59 6.36
N VAL A 277 0.91 -12.60 5.48
CA VAL A 277 0.83 -11.18 5.84
C VAL A 277 -0.60 -10.78 6.23
N ILE A 278 -1.62 -11.19 5.48
CA ILE A 278 -3.04 -10.90 5.79
C ILE A 278 -3.42 -11.46 7.16
N ARG A 279 -3.10 -12.74 7.43
CA ARG A 279 -3.37 -13.42 8.72
C ARG A 279 -2.66 -12.72 9.89
N SER A 280 -1.43 -12.24 9.68
CA SER A 280 -0.65 -11.55 10.72
C SER A 280 -1.28 -10.24 11.21
N HIS A 281 -1.98 -9.50 10.33
CA HIS A 281 -2.62 -8.23 10.66
C HIS A 281 -3.77 -8.37 11.68
N GLY A 282 -4.35 -9.57 11.79
CA GLY A 282 -5.39 -9.92 12.77
C GLY A 282 -4.85 -10.55 14.06
N GLY A 283 -3.54 -10.51 14.31
CA GLY A 283 -2.90 -11.21 15.44
C GLY A 283 -2.65 -12.69 15.14
N TYR A 284 -2.23 -13.01 13.90
CA TYR A 284 -2.07 -14.38 13.39
C TYR A 284 -3.38 -15.18 13.41
N ASN A 285 -4.48 -14.54 13.01
CA ASN A 285 -5.76 -15.22 12.84
C ASN A 285 -5.74 -16.00 11.52
N ASN A 286 -5.71 -17.33 11.60
CA ASN A 286 -5.71 -18.21 10.42
C ASN A 286 -6.98 -18.11 9.57
N ASN A 287 -8.08 -17.63 10.16
CA ASN A 287 -9.37 -17.50 9.49
C ASN A 287 -9.96 -16.08 9.74
N PRO A 288 -9.47 -15.05 9.04
CA PRO A 288 -9.92 -13.67 9.23
C PRO A 288 -11.39 -13.53 8.83
N THR A 289 -12.11 -12.63 9.49
CA THR A 289 -13.44 -12.21 9.02
C THR A 289 -13.29 -11.35 7.76
N VAL A 290 -14.35 -11.21 6.97
CA VAL A 290 -14.35 -10.35 5.77
C VAL A 290 -13.85 -8.93 6.09
N LYS A 291 -14.28 -8.37 7.23
CA LYS A 291 -13.85 -7.03 7.67
C LYS A 291 -12.36 -6.98 8.00
N GLN A 292 -11.83 -8.02 8.65
CA GLN A 292 -10.40 -8.13 8.94
C GLN A 292 -9.57 -8.29 7.67
N PHE A 293 -10.00 -9.17 6.76
CA PHE A 293 -9.39 -9.36 5.44
C PHE A 293 -9.31 -8.04 4.69
N LYS A 294 -10.46 -7.37 4.54
CA LYS A 294 -10.60 -6.09 3.86
C LYS A 294 -9.70 -5.02 4.45
N SER A 295 -9.64 -4.93 5.79
CA SER A 295 -8.74 -4.01 6.47
C SER A 295 -7.27 -4.35 6.23
N ALA A 296 -6.89 -5.63 6.17
CA ALA A 296 -5.51 -6.05 5.92
C ALA A 296 -5.11 -5.77 4.47
N PHE A 297 -5.98 -6.08 3.50
CA PHE A 297 -5.77 -5.82 2.07
C PHE A 297 -5.52 -4.33 1.81
N ARG A 298 -6.33 -3.43 2.37
CA ARG A 298 -6.11 -1.98 2.29
C ARG A 298 -4.76 -1.56 2.85
N LYS A 299 -4.35 -2.12 3.98
CA LYS A 299 -3.04 -1.81 4.59
C LYS A 299 -1.88 -2.24 3.70
N ILE A 300 -1.99 -3.39 3.04
CA ILE A 300 -0.98 -3.93 2.12
C ILE A 300 -0.84 -3.01 0.91
N LEU A 301 -1.95 -2.66 0.23
CA LEU A 301 -1.92 -1.74 -0.91
C LEU A 301 -1.25 -0.40 -0.57
N ILE A 302 -1.61 0.16 0.57
CA ILE A 302 -1.03 1.42 1.05
C ILE A 302 0.45 1.27 1.36
N HIS A 303 0.83 0.17 2.01
CA HIS A 303 2.22 -0.07 2.34
C HIS A 303 3.07 -0.28 1.09
N ASP A 304 2.57 -1.00 0.08
CA ASP A 304 3.27 -1.21 -1.18
C ASP A 304 3.46 0.12 -1.92
N GLU A 305 2.46 1.01 -1.91
CA GLU A 305 2.59 2.36 -2.45
C GLU A 305 3.68 3.17 -1.72
N LEU A 306 3.74 3.07 -0.39
CA LEU A 306 4.73 3.76 0.45
C LEU A 306 6.15 3.15 0.39
N SER A 307 6.26 1.86 0.05
CA SER A 307 7.51 1.09 0.10
C SER A 307 8.23 0.99 -1.23
N THR A 308 7.65 1.55 -2.30
CA THR A 308 8.33 1.73 -3.59
C THR A 308 9.74 2.30 -3.35
N PRO A 309 10.81 1.50 -3.54
CA PRO A 309 12.14 1.86 -3.07
C PRO A 309 12.68 3.09 -3.78
N SER A 310 13.33 3.95 -3.00
CA SER A 310 14.15 5.08 -3.42
C SER A 310 15.46 4.63 -4.09
N THR A 311 15.39 3.72 -5.06
CA THR A 311 16.52 3.30 -5.89
C THR A 311 16.13 3.46 -7.35
N GLY A 312 16.29 4.69 -7.85
CA GLY A 312 16.08 5.05 -9.26
C GLY A 312 14.72 5.68 -9.51
N ASN A 313 14.67 7.01 -9.47
CA ASN A 313 13.54 7.91 -9.78
C ASN A 313 12.54 8.11 -8.63
N CYS A 314 12.72 9.25 -7.93
CA CYS A 314 11.87 9.74 -6.88
C CYS A 314 10.39 9.78 -7.31
N ILE A 315 9.50 9.14 -6.54
CA ILE A 315 8.12 9.61 -6.44
C ILE A 315 8.16 10.76 -5.41
N PRO A 316 7.86 12.01 -5.80
CA PRO A 316 7.67 13.08 -4.83
C PRO A 316 6.65 12.64 -3.79
N LEU A 317 6.92 12.85 -2.50
CA LEU A 317 5.96 12.57 -1.40
C LEU A 317 4.57 13.22 -1.65
N GLU A 318 4.52 14.24 -2.51
CA GLU A 318 3.36 14.98 -2.96
C GLU A 318 2.45 14.17 -3.91
N GLU A 319 2.97 13.16 -4.59
CA GLU A 319 2.22 12.31 -5.55
C GLU A 319 1.53 11.12 -4.89
N ILE A 320 1.79 10.84 -3.61
CA ILE A 320 1.12 9.78 -2.85
C ILE A 320 -0.18 10.36 -2.26
N PRO A 321 -1.37 10.08 -2.84
CA PRO A 321 -2.60 10.77 -2.46
C PRO A 321 -2.94 10.57 -0.98
N ILE A 322 -2.61 9.39 -0.43
CA ILE A 322 -2.83 9.05 0.98
C ILE A 322 -2.05 9.94 1.96
N LEU A 323 -0.89 10.47 1.57
CA LEU A 323 -0.09 11.37 2.42
C LEU A 323 -0.69 12.78 2.51
N ASN A 324 -1.55 13.16 1.54
CA ASN A 324 -2.18 14.48 1.46
C ASN A 324 -3.62 14.52 1.98
N VAL A 325 -4.20 13.38 2.37
CA VAL A 325 -5.58 13.33 2.90
C VAL A 325 -5.68 14.17 4.18
N SER A 326 -6.35 15.31 4.09
CA SER A 326 -6.73 16.06 5.28
C SER A 326 -7.80 15.26 6.05
N SER A 327 -7.72 15.24 7.38
CA SER A 327 -8.75 14.65 8.24
C SER A 327 -10.03 15.48 8.18
N LYS A 328 -10.67 15.61 7.02
CA LYS A 328 -12.02 16.15 6.93
C LYS A 328 -12.96 15.07 7.44
N LYS A 329 -13.76 15.41 8.45
CA LYS A 329 -14.96 14.64 8.77
C LYS A 329 -15.77 14.56 7.47
N ASN A 330 -16.03 13.36 6.98
CA ASN A 330 -17.15 13.17 6.07
C ASN A 330 -18.40 13.58 6.86
N ASN A 331 -18.89 14.79 6.64
CA ASN A 331 -20.31 15.05 6.80
C ASN A 331 -20.97 14.25 5.69
N ARG A 332 -21.31 12.98 5.97
CA ARG A 332 -22.31 12.30 5.16
C ARG A 332 -23.60 13.08 5.40
N CYS A 333 -24.12 13.67 4.34
CA CYS A 333 -25.40 14.34 4.34
C CYS A 333 -26.46 13.39 4.89
N SER A 334 -27.33 13.98 5.71
CA SER A 334 -28.60 13.48 6.21
C SER A 334 -29.47 12.81 5.16
#